data_AF-A0A7W0JG30-F1
#
_entry.id   AF-A0A7W0JG30-F1
#
_cell.length_a   1.000
_cell.length_b   1.000
_cell.length_c   1.000
_cell.angle_alpha   90.00
_cell.angle_beta   90.00
_cell.angle_gamma   90.00
#
_symmetry.space_group_name_H-M   'P 1'
#
loop_
_entity.id
_entity.type
_entity.pdbx_description
1 polymer ?
#
loop_
_entity_poly.entity_id
_entity_poly.type
_entity_poly.pdbx_seq_one_letter_code
_entity_poly.pdbx_strand_id
1 'polypeptide(L)'
;MREALKPLTETDVELKAKILIRLTLVEVWENRYHEALSILKDAEPVFESANDALKGRWHGQRAIILLKLATTESRPDYADNAIIEFTAAIYHYEQAKHERYCATNSNNLAFLLYKLDRYQEAHEYLDRAQLILTKLKDTGILAQVDETRARVLVAEKRYQEAGRIIAGVVKVFDKSGELALLAAALTVQGVVWARLCNFQSSINILHQAMKIAQECGAPVNAGQAALMLIEEHGAMRLHETELYHVYLRADALLKSTQDVEDVARLRACARIVMRRLSGVRLRDKNFTLQGAVRDFEARFIEQALEDAEGSVTRAAEMLGMKYQTLANLLKQRHKRLQKKRTPAKKRKQSIIKEPE
;
A
#
# COMPACT_ATOMS: atom_id res chain seq x y z
N MET A 1 18.40 -1.05 -28.19
CA MET A 1 17.70 -2.34 -28.43
C MET A 1 17.03 -2.43 -29.82
N ARG A 2 16.32 -1.41 -30.31
CA ARG A 2 15.71 -1.47 -31.66
C ARG A 2 16.71 -1.73 -32.80
N GLU A 3 17.94 -1.24 -32.68
CA GLU A 3 19.01 -1.51 -33.64
C GLU A 3 19.43 -2.98 -33.71
N ALA A 4 19.26 -3.73 -32.61
CA ALA A 4 19.56 -5.16 -32.56
C ALA A 4 18.57 -6.02 -33.36
N LEU A 5 17.43 -5.45 -33.78
CA LEU A 5 16.47 -6.12 -34.67
C LEU A 5 16.84 -6.00 -36.14
N LYS A 6 17.61 -4.96 -36.52
CA LYS A 6 17.97 -4.67 -37.93
C LYS A 6 18.73 -5.79 -38.64
N PRO A 7 19.70 -6.50 -38.01
CA PRO A 7 20.45 -7.55 -38.70
C PRO A 7 19.74 -8.92 -38.72
N LEU A 8 18.58 -9.08 -38.07
CA LEU A 8 17.94 -10.39 -37.89
C LEU A 8 17.06 -10.76 -39.09
N THR A 9 17.24 -11.95 -39.63
CA THR A 9 16.47 -12.47 -40.77
C THR A 9 15.15 -13.11 -40.33
N GLU A 10 14.29 -13.49 -41.26
CA GLU A 10 13.00 -14.15 -40.95
C GLU A 10 13.16 -15.49 -40.21
N THR A 11 14.33 -16.13 -40.29
CA THR A 11 14.61 -17.40 -39.60
C THR A 11 14.90 -17.23 -38.10
N ASP A 12 15.18 -16.01 -37.63
CA ASP A 12 15.55 -15.72 -36.23
C ASP A 12 14.33 -15.41 -35.34
N VAL A 13 13.20 -16.11 -35.55
CA VAL A 13 11.92 -15.84 -34.88
C VAL A 13 12.06 -15.80 -33.36
N GLU A 14 12.75 -16.77 -32.77
CA GLU A 14 12.92 -16.85 -31.31
C GLU A 14 13.75 -15.69 -30.75
N LEU A 15 14.84 -15.30 -31.43
CA LEU A 15 15.69 -14.20 -30.99
C LEU A 15 14.98 -12.85 -31.15
N LYS A 16 14.28 -12.66 -32.27
CA LYS A 16 13.41 -11.50 -32.51
C LYS A 16 12.35 -11.37 -31.41
N ALA A 17 11.62 -12.45 -31.13
CA ALA A 17 10.61 -12.50 -30.08
C ALA A 17 11.18 -12.12 -28.71
N LYS A 18 12.34 -12.68 -28.32
CA LYS A 18 13.01 -12.37 -27.05
C LYS A 18 13.41 -10.89 -26.95
N ILE A 19 13.95 -10.30 -28.03
CA ILE A 19 14.34 -8.88 -28.06
C ILE A 19 13.09 -7.99 -27.95
N LEU A 20 12.02 -8.31 -28.67
CA LEU A 20 10.76 -7.57 -28.63
C LEU A 20 10.15 -7.58 -27.22
N ILE A 21 10.09 -8.74 -26.55
CA ILE A 21 9.64 -8.81 -25.15
C ILE A 21 10.52 -7.94 -24.26
N ARG A 22 11.86 -8.01 -24.39
CA ARG A 22 12.77 -7.19 -23.57
C ARG A 22 12.59 -5.69 -23.82
N LEU A 23 12.38 -5.28 -25.07
CA LEU A 23 12.10 -3.89 -25.41
C LEU A 23 10.82 -3.41 -24.72
N THR A 24 9.76 -4.22 -24.76
CA THR A 24 8.48 -3.87 -24.12
C THR A 24 8.60 -3.79 -22.60
N LEU A 25 9.43 -4.62 -21.98
CA LEU A 25 9.74 -4.50 -20.55
C LEU A 25 10.35 -3.13 -20.25
N VAL A 26 11.34 -2.68 -21.03
CA VAL A 26 11.95 -1.34 -20.83
C VAL A 26 10.90 -0.24 -20.90
N GLU A 27 10.00 -0.28 -21.87
CA GLU A 27 8.91 0.71 -21.96
C GLU A 27 7.95 0.64 -20.75
N VAL A 28 7.65 -0.57 -20.26
CA VAL A 28 6.83 -0.78 -19.04
C VAL A 28 7.51 -0.20 -17.79
N TRP A 29 8.82 -0.40 -17.61
CA TRP A 29 9.58 0.17 -16.50
C TRP A 29 9.57 1.71 -16.50
N GLU A 30 9.42 2.29 -17.68
CA GLU A 30 9.35 3.73 -17.91
C GLU A 30 7.91 4.27 -17.89
N ASN A 31 6.92 3.42 -17.56
CA ASN A 31 5.49 3.73 -17.59
C ASN A 31 4.97 4.21 -18.97
N ARG A 32 5.64 3.77 -20.04
CA ARG A 32 5.26 4.03 -21.45
C ARG A 32 4.43 2.86 -21.99
N TYR A 33 3.24 2.69 -21.40
CA TYR A 33 2.39 1.52 -21.64
C TYR A 33 1.81 1.46 -23.06
N HIS A 34 1.49 2.62 -23.67
CA HIS A 34 1.01 2.66 -25.05
C HIS A 34 2.07 2.25 -26.05
N GLU A 35 3.31 2.70 -25.86
CA GLU A 35 4.45 2.32 -26.68
C GLU A 35 4.74 0.83 -26.54
N ALA A 36 4.69 0.30 -25.31
CA ALA A 36 4.84 -1.13 -25.05
C ALA A 36 3.76 -1.95 -25.78
N LEU A 37 2.50 -1.50 -25.74
CA LEU A 37 1.39 -2.16 -26.42
C LEU A 37 1.55 -2.11 -27.95
N SER A 38 1.95 -0.96 -28.49
CA SER A 38 2.20 -0.80 -29.93
C SER A 38 3.28 -1.76 -30.41
N ILE A 39 4.39 -1.88 -29.69
CA ILE A 39 5.49 -2.80 -30.05
C ILE A 39 5.00 -4.24 -30.07
N LEU A 40 4.17 -4.66 -29.10
CA LEU A 40 3.63 -6.03 -29.06
C LEU A 40 2.61 -6.28 -30.17
N LYS A 41 1.85 -5.25 -30.57
CA LYS A 41 0.92 -5.34 -31.70
C LYS A 41 1.67 -5.48 -33.03
N ASP A 42 2.69 -4.66 -33.25
CA ASP A 42 3.51 -4.72 -34.47
C ASP A 42 4.30 -6.04 -34.56
N ALA A 43 4.58 -6.66 -33.41
CA ALA A 43 5.26 -7.94 -33.29
C ALA A 43 4.36 -9.17 -33.53
N GLU A 44 3.04 -9.01 -33.68
CA GLU A 44 2.07 -10.11 -33.81
C GLU A 44 2.47 -11.16 -34.88
N PRO A 45 2.91 -10.78 -36.10
CA PRO A 45 3.32 -11.77 -37.11
C PRO A 45 4.48 -12.66 -36.68
N VAL A 46 5.40 -12.11 -35.87
CA VAL A 46 6.55 -12.88 -35.34
C VAL A 46 6.05 -13.93 -34.36
N PHE A 47 5.11 -13.57 -33.48
CA PHE A 47 4.59 -14.48 -32.48
C PHE A 47 3.62 -15.51 -33.05
N GLU A 48 2.90 -15.21 -34.14
CA GLU A 48 2.02 -16.19 -34.79
C GLU A 48 2.77 -17.42 -35.31
N SER A 49 3.99 -17.21 -35.81
CA SER A 49 4.88 -18.29 -36.25
C SER A 49 5.68 -18.95 -35.11
N ALA A 50 5.58 -18.44 -33.89
CA ALA A 50 6.36 -18.92 -32.75
C ALA A 50 5.71 -20.12 -32.04
N ASN A 51 6.50 -20.82 -31.23
CA ASN A 51 6.00 -21.92 -30.40
C ASN A 51 5.08 -21.41 -29.26
N ASP A 52 4.31 -22.33 -28.67
CA ASP A 52 3.35 -22.02 -27.60
C ASP A 52 4.00 -21.35 -26.38
N ALA A 53 5.24 -21.68 -26.03
CA ALA A 53 5.93 -21.04 -24.91
C ALA A 53 6.15 -19.54 -25.14
N LEU A 54 6.50 -19.15 -26.37
CA LEU A 54 6.66 -17.76 -26.78
C LEU A 54 5.32 -17.04 -26.97
N LYS A 55 4.30 -17.71 -27.55
CA LYS A 55 2.94 -17.18 -27.63
C LYS A 55 2.38 -16.89 -26.24
N GLY A 56 2.53 -17.83 -25.30
CA GLY A 56 2.11 -17.65 -23.91
C GLY A 56 2.78 -16.45 -23.25
N ARG A 57 4.08 -16.24 -23.50
CA ARG A 57 4.81 -15.07 -22.99
C ARG A 57 4.34 -13.75 -23.60
N TRP A 58 4.07 -13.74 -24.89
CA TRP A 58 3.57 -12.57 -25.60
C TRP A 58 2.20 -12.15 -25.10
N HIS A 59 1.24 -13.08 -25.07
CA HIS A 59 -0.09 -12.85 -24.52
C HIS A 59 -0.03 -12.40 -23.05
N GLY A 60 0.78 -13.06 -22.21
CA GLY A 60 0.91 -12.67 -20.80
C GLY A 60 1.49 -11.26 -20.63
N GLN A 61 2.45 -10.87 -21.47
CA GLN A 61 3.00 -9.51 -21.46
C GLN A 61 1.97 -8.47 -21.93
N ARG A 62 1.22 -8.78 -23.00
CA ARG A 62 0.12 -7.93 -23.47
C ARG A 62 -0.95 -7.74 -22.39
N ALA A 63 -1.33 -8.83 -21.72
CA ALA A 63 -2.30 -8.80 -20.63
C ALA A 63 -1.87 -7.89 -19.48
N ILE A 64 -0.61 -7.95 -19.05
CA ILE A 64 -0.07 -7.07 -18.00
C ILE A 64 -0.11 -5.60 -18.43
N ILE A 65 0.25 -5.28 -19.68
CA ILE A 65 0.22 -3.90 -20.19
C ILE A 65 -1.21 -3.39 -20.28
N LEU A 66 -2.14 -4.19 -20.80
CA LEU A 66 -3.55 -3.86 -20.87
C LEU A 66 -4.16 -3.67 -19.48
N LEU A 67 -3.79 -4.50 -18.50
CA LEU A 67 -4.15 -4.31 -17.10
C LEU A 67 -3.67 -2.95 -16.58
N LYS A 68 -2.42 -2.57 -16.85
CA LYS A 68 -1.86 -1.27 -16.44
C LYS A 68 -2.56 -0.09 -17.09
N LEU A 69 -2.93 -0.22 -18.37
CA LEU A 69 -3.73 0.79 -19.08
C LEU A 69 -5.15 0.87 -18.52
N ALA A 70 -5.78 -0.27 -18.22
CA ALA A 70 -7.10 -0.31 -17.59
C ALA A 70 -7.12 0.43 -16.25
N THR A 71 -6.10 0.22 -15.39
CA THR A 71 -5.97 0.93 -14.11
C THR A 71 -5.63 2.41 -14.26
N THR A 72 -4.90 2.78 -15.31
CA THR A 72 -4.45 4.16 -15.57
C THR A 72 -5.52 5.02 -16.25
N GLU A 73 -6.37 4.42 -17.07
CA GLU A 73 -7.37 5.15 -17.88
C GLU A 73 -8.81 4.91 -17.41
N SER A 74 -9.02 3.98 -16.47
CA SER A 74 -10.36 3.55 -16.04
C SER A 74 -11.23 3.08 -17.22
N ARG A 75 -10.59 2.37 -18.16
CA ARG A 75 -11.21 1.90 -19.41
C ARG A 75 -11.55 0.42 -19.34
N PRO A 76 -12.86 0.05 -19.38
CA PRO A 76 -13.28 -1.33 -19.21
C PRO A 76 -12.84 -2.22 -20.38
N ASP A 77 -12.73 -1.68 -21.58
CA ASP A 77 -12.32 -2.44 -22.76
C ASP A 77 -10.86 -2.93 -22.66
N TYR A 78 -9.97 -2.20 -21.99
CA TYR A 78 -8.63 -2.70 -21.70
C TYR A 78 -8.65 -3.82 -20.67
N ALA A 79 -9.55 -3.78 -19.69
CA ALA A 79 -9.71 -4.85 -18.71
C ALA A 79 -10.25 -6.13 -19.38
N ASP A 80 -11.25 -6.01 -20.24
CA ASP A 80 -11.80 -7.14 -21.00
C ASP A 80 -10.74 -7.76 -21.92
N ASN A 81 -9.98 -6.92 -22.64
CA ASN A 81 -8.86 -7.40 -23.46
C ASN A 81 -7.77 -8.06 -22.60
N ALA A 82 -7.45 -7.53 -21.41
CA ALA A 82 -6.49 -8.16 -20.51
C ALA A 82 -6.93 -9.55 -20.05
N ILE A 83 -8.24 -9.75 -19.80
CA ILE A 83 -8.79 -11.07 -19.49
C ILE A 83 -8.57 -12.04 -20.66
N ILE A 84 -8.91 -11.63 -21.88
CA ILE A 84 -8.72 -12.44 -23.10
C ILE A 84 -7.25 -12.84 -23.25
N GLU A 85 -6.34 -11.88 -23.11
CA GLU A 85 -4.90 -12.10 -23.25
C GLU A 85 -4.35 -13.01 -22.12
N PHE A 86 -4.81 -12.87 -20.87
CA PHE A 86 -4.41 -13.81 -19.82
C PHE A 86 -4.92 -15.23 -20.10
N THR A 87 -6.17 -15.39 -20.56
CA THR A 87 -6.72 -16.69 -20.92
C THR A 87 -5.94 -17.33 -22.07
N ALA A 88 -5.60 -16.56 -23.11
CA ALA A 88 -4.74 -17.02 -24.20
C ALA A 88 -3.34 -17.41 -23.70
N ALA A 89 -2.74 -16.63 -22.81
CA ALA A 89 -1.45 -16.94 -22.21
C ALA A 89 -1.48 -18.28 -21.46
N ILE A 90 -2.51 -18.49 -20.64
CA ILE A 90 -2.72 -19.73 -19.88
C ILE A 90 -2.86 -20.91 -20.83
N TYR A 91 -3.68 -20.80 -21.87
CA TYR A 91 -3.88 -21.84 -22.88
C TYR A 91 -2.56 -22.24 -23.56
N HIS A 92 -1.79 -21.28 -24.06
CA HIS A 92 -0.52 -21.58 -24.72
C HIS A 92 0.51 -22.17 -23.74
N TYR A 93 0.58 -21.69 -22.50
CA TYR A 93 1.45 -22.31 -21.50
C TYR A 93 1.04 -23.76 -21.17
N GLU A 94 -0.25 -24.10 -21.23
CA GLU A 94 -0.70 -25.49 -21.09
C GLU A 94 -0.23 -26.36 -22.26
N GLN A 95 -0.37 -25.89 -23.50
CA GLN A 95 0.14 -26.60 -24.68
C GLN A 95 1.66 -26.82 -24.59
N ALA A 96 2.39 -25.81 -24.10
CA ALA A 96 3.83 -25.88 -23.85
C ALA A 96 4.23 -26.69 -22.60
N LYS A 97 3.26 -27.21 -21.82
CA LYS A 97 3.48 -27.92 -20.54
C LYS A 97 4.28 -27.10 -19.51
N HIS A 98 4.08 -25.79 -19.54
CA HIS A 98 4.73 -24.80 -18.69
C HIS A 98 3.88 -24.48 -17.45
N GLU A 99 3.64 -25.49 -16.61
CA GLU A 99 2.72 -25.45 -15.47
C GLU A 99 2.94 -24.24 -14.54
N ARG A 100 4.20 -23.89 -14.24
CA ARG A 100 4.54 -22.72 -13.40
C ARG A 100 4.03 -21.40 -13.98
N TYR A 101 4.14 -21.23 -15.29
CA TYR A 101 3.68 -20.03 -15.98
C TYR A 101 2.14 -20.02 -16.13
N CYS A 102 1.49 -21.17 -16.28
CA CYS A 102 0.03 -21.28 -16.20
C CYS A 102 -0.49 -20.76 -14.85
N ALA A 103 0.12 -21.22 -13.75
CA ALA A 103 -0.29 -20.80 -12.41
C ALA A 103 -0.05 -19.30 -12.16
N THR A 104 1.08 -18.77 -12.63
CA THR A 104 1.39 -17.33 -12.49
C THR A 104 0.38 -16.46 -13.24
N ASN A 105 0.02 -16.82 -14.48
CA ASN A 105 -0.98 -16.08 -15.25
C ASN A 105 -2.39 -16.27 -14.71
N SER A 106 -2.71 -17.45 -14.15
CA SER A 106 -3.98 -17.68 -13.44
C SER A 106 -4.10 -16.76 -12.22
N ASN A 107 -3.02 -16.57 -11.45
CA ASN A 107 -3.00 -15.61 -10.34
C ASN A 107 -3.20 -14.16 -10.80
N ASN A 108 -2.51 -13.75 -11.87
CA ASN A 108 -2.65 -12.40 -12.41
C ASN A 108 -4.07 -12.13 -12.93
N LEU A 109 -4.68 -13.12 -13.59
CA LEU A 109 -6.07 -13.06 -14.02
C LEU A 109 -7.03 -12.97 -12.83
N ALA A 110 -6.82 -13.79 -11.79
CA ALA A 110 -7.61 -13.72 -10.57
C ALA A 110 -7.50 -12.34 -9.89
N PHE A 111 -6.32 -11.74 -9.86
CA PHE A 111 -6.12 -10.39 -9.34
C PHE A 111 -6.89 -9.34 -10.13
N LEU A 112 -6.92 -9.45 -11.46
CA LEU A 112 -7.72 -8.56 -12.32
C LEU A 112 -9.22 -8.76 -12.09
N LEU A 113 -9.70 -10.00 -12.06
CA LEU A 113 -11.11 -10.32 -11.78
C LEU A 113 -11.55 -9.82 -10.42
N TYR A 114 -10.70 -9.95 -9.41
CA TYR A 114 -10.87 -9.35 -8.09
C TYR A 114 -11.10 -7.84 -8.18
N LYS A 115 -10.26 -7.11 -8.93
CA LYS A 115 -10.39 -5.66 -9.12
C LYS A 115 -11.65 -5.25 -9.88
N LEU A 116 -12.26 -6.17 -10.62
CA LEU A 116 -13.54 -6.00 -11.31
C LEU A 116 -14.74 -6.52 -10.49
N ASP A 117 -14.54 -6.81 -9.20
CA ASP A 117 -15.56 -7.37 -8.30
C ASP A 117 -16.13 -8.75 -8.72
N ARG A 118 -15.41 -9.48 -9.58
CA ARG A 118 -15.76 -10.84 -10.04
C ARG A 118 -15.13 -11.90 -9.14
N TYR A 119 -15.50 -11.88 -7.85
CA TYR A 119 -14.81 -12.67 -6.81
C TYR A 119 -14.92 -14.19 -6.99
N GLN A 120 -16.06 -14.69 -7.47
CA GLN A 120 -16.24 -16.14 -7.69
C GLN A 120 -15.27 -16.67 -8.74
N GLU A 121 -15.19 -16.00 -9.89
CA GLU A 121 -14.23 -16.37 -10.95
C GLU A 121 -12.78 -16.20 -10.49
N ALA A 122 -12.49 -15.16 -9.69
CA ALA A 122 -11.17 -15.01 -9.09
C ALA A 122 -10.80 -16.24 -8.24
N HIS A 123 -11.72 -16.76 -7.43
CA HIS A 123 -11.50 -17.97 -6.64
C HIS A 123 -11.23 -19.21 -7.51
N GLU A 124 -11.96 -19.40 -8.62
CA GLU A 124 -11.74 -20.53 -9.53
C GLU A 124 -10.31 -20.54 -10.09
N TYR A 125 -9.82 -19.39 -10.55
CA TYR A 125 -8.44 -19.28 -11.06
C TYR A 125 -7.39 -19.42 -9.94
N LEU A 126 -7.65 -18.94 -8.73
CA LEU A 126 -6.76 -19.14 -7.58
C LEU A 126 -6.69 -20.61 -7.16
N ASP A 127 -7.82 -21.32 -7.15
CA ASP A 127 -7.88 -22.76 -6.82
C ASP A 127 -7.08 -23.57 -7.85
N ARG A 128 -7.22 -23.22 -9.13
CA ARG A 128 -6.43 -23.81 -10.21
C ARG A 128 -4.94 -23.56 -10.04
N ALA A 129 -4.53 -22.32 -9.77
CA ALA A 129 -3.13 -21.97 -9.56
C ALA A 129 -2.54 -22.72 -8.34
N GLN A 130 -3.28 -22.77 -7.25
CA GLN A 130 -2.90 -23.45 -6.01
C GLN A 130 -2.70 -24.96 -6.23
N LEU A 131 -3.58 -25.63 -6.97
CA LEU A 131 -3.44 -27.05 -7.30
C LEU A 131 -2.13 -27.32 -8.03
N ILE A 132 -1.81 -26.52 -9.05
CA ILE A 132 -0.58 -26.63 -9.83
C ILE A 132 0.65 -26.41 -8.94
N LEU A 133 0.67 -25.34 -8.16
CA LEU A 133 1.84 -24.96 -7.35
C LEU A 133 2.09 -25.92 -6.19
N THR A 134 1.02 -26.51 -5.64
CA THR A 134 1.14 -27.58 -4.64
C THR A 134 1.81 -28.81 -5.22
N LYS A 135 1.41 -29.23 -6.44
CA LYS A 135 2.04 -30.34 -7.17
C LYS A 135 3.53 -30.06 -7.46
N LEU A 136 3.85 -28.83 -7.86
CA LEU A 136 5.22 -28.38 -8.13
C LEU A 136 6.06 -28.13 -6.86
N LYS A 137 5.43 -28.10 -5.68
CA LYS A 137 6.05 -27.71 -4.40
C LYS A 137 6.69 -26.32 -4.44
N ASP A 138 6.17 -25.41 -5.27
CA ASP A 138 6.64 -24.03 -5.39
C ASP A 138 5.95 -23.15 -4.34
N THR A 139 6.53 -23.13 -3.14
CA THR A 139 5.97 -22.42 -1.98
C THR A 139 6.00 -20.89 -2.14
N GLY A 140 6.92 -20.36 -2.95
CA GLY A 140 7.07 -18.92 -3.16
C GLY A 140 5.94 -18.34 -3.99
N ILE A 141 5.63 -18.95 -5.14
CA ILE A 141 4.50 -18.50 -5.96
C ILE A 141 3.18 -18.85 -5.28
N LEU A 142 3.10 -19.99 -4.57
CA LEU A 142 1.90 -20.34 -3.81
C LEU A 142 1.56 -19.26 -2.77
N ALA A 143 2.56 -18.69 -2.09
CA ALA A 143 2.33 -17.58 -1.16
C ALA A 143 1.79 -16.32 -1.85
N GLN A 144 2.14 -16.06 -3.12
CA GLN A 144 1.57 -14.94 -3.89
C GLN A 144 0.10 -15.21 -4.27
N VAL A 145 -0.23 -16.47 -4.59
CA VAL A 145 -1.62 -16.91 -4.81
C VAL A 145 -2.44 -16.74 -3.54
N ASP A 146 -1.92 -17.17 -2.40
CA ASP A 146 -2.57 -17.04 -1.10
C ASP A 146 -2.70 -15.56 -0.66
N GLU A 147 -1.73 -14.71 -1.00
CA GLU A 147 -1.82 -13.26 -0.79
C GLU A 147 -2.98 -12.66 -1.58
N THR A 148 -3.09 -13.01 -2.87
CA THR A 148 -4.19 -12.57 -3.74
C THR A 148 -5.52 -13.08 -3.23
N ARG A 149 -5.59 -14.34 -2.78
CA ARG A 149 -6.78 -14.92 -2.14
C ARG A 149 -7.19 -14.17 -0.88
N ALA A 150 -6.22 -13.77 -0.04
CA ALA A 150 -6.51 -12.98 1.14
C ALA A 150 -7.12 -11.61 0.78
N ARG A 151 -6.69 -10.97 -0.32
CA ARG A 151 -7.30 -9.72 -0.82
C ARG A 151 -8.76 -9.93 -1.25
N VAL A 152 -9.04 -11.01 -2.00
CA VAL A 152 -10.42 -11.37 -2.40
C VAL A 152 -11.30 -11.53 -1.16
N LEU A 153 -10.85 -12.32 -0.18
CA LEU A 153 -11.59 -12.54 1.07
C LEU A 153 -11.81 -11.26 1.88
N VAL A 154 -10.84 -10.34 1.89
CA VAL A 154 -11.02 -9.01 2.51
C VAL A 154 -12.13 -8.23 1.82
N ALA A 155 -12.18 -8.24 0.48
CA ALA A 155 -13.24 -7.57 -0.27
C ALA A 155 -14.62 -8.19 -0.06
N GLU A 156 -14.67 -9.52 0.08
CA GLU A 156 -15.87 -10.27 0.49
C GLU A 156 -16.23 -10.11 1.98
N LYS A 157 -15.45 -9.33 2.74
CA LYS A 157 -15.61 -9.10 4.19
C LYS A 157 -15.44 -10.37 5.05
N ARG A 158 -14.78 -11.40 4.52
CA ARG A 158 -14.46 -12.67 5.21
C ARG A 158 -13.13 -12.57 5.96
N TYR A 159 -13.04 -11.59 6.87
CA TYR A 159 -11.78 -11.20 7.52
C TYR A 159 -11.11 -12.30 8.36
N GLN A 160 -11.90 -13.15 9.00
CA GLN A 160 -11.39 -14.28 9.80
C GLN A 160 -10.60 -15.28 8.94
N GLU A 161 -11.12 -15.64 7.78
CA GLU A 161 -10.44 -16.54 6.84
C GLU A 161 -9.23 -15.87 6.21
N ALA A 162 -9.37 -14.62 5.75
CA ALA A 162 -8.26 -13.83 5.23
C ALA A 162 -7.09 -13.77 6.23
N GLY A 163 -7.40 -13.60 7.52
CA GLY A 163 -6.41 -13.56 8.60
C GLY A 163 -5.61 -14.86 8.78
N ARG A 164 -6.25 -16.02 8.59
CA ARG A 164 -5.57 -17.31 8.68
C ARG A 164 -4.60 -17.50 7.50
N ILE A 165 -5.04 -17.14 6.30
CA ILE A 165 -4.25 -17.28 5.08
C ILE A 165 -3.06 -16.32 5.11
N ILE A 166 -3.30 -15.04 5.37
CA ILE A 166 -2.24 -14.02 5.31
C ILE A 166 -1.13 -14.23 6.35
N ALA A 167 -1.45 -14.82 7.50
CA ALA A 167 -0.44 -15.17 8.51
C ALA A 167 0.57 -16.21 7.98
N GLY A 168 0.10 -17.18 7.18
CA GLY A 168 0.96 -18.14 6.50
C GLY A 168 1.85 -17.47 5.45
N VAL A 169 1.26 -16.60 4.62
CA VAL A 169 1.95 -15.84 3.57
C VAL A 169 3.10 -15.00 4.14
N VAL A 170 2.83 -14.22 5.19
CA VAL A 170 3.85 -13.37 5.85
C VAL A 170 5.04 -14.20 6.29
N LYS A 171 4.81 -15.38 6.88
CA LYS A 171 5.88 -16.29 7.32
C LYS A 171 6.71 -16.84 6.15
N VAL A 172 6.11 -17.05 4.99
CA VAL A 172 6.83 -17.52 3.79
C VAL A 172 7.69 -16.40 3.21
N PHE A 173 7.15 -15.19 3.05
CA PHE A 173 7.91 -14.05 2.52
C PHE A 173 9.03 -13.58 3.45
N ASP A 174 8.80 -13.60 4.76
CA ASP A 174 9.83 -13.28 5.76
C ASP A 174 11.02 -14.25 5.67
N LYS A 175 10.75 -15.55 5.55
CA LYS A 175 11.81 -16.57 5.41
C LYS A 175 12.54 -16.53 4.07
N SER A 176 11.87 -16.13 2.99
CA SER A 176 12.46 -16.10 1.65
C SER A 176 13.22 -14.80 1.35
N GLY A 177 13.05 -13.76 2.17
CA GLY A 177 13.73 -12.46 1.98
C GLY A 177 13.09 -11.59 0.89
N GLU A 178 11.90 -11.94 0.40
CA GLU A 178 11.16 -11.18 -0.62
C GLU A 178 10.49 -9.94 0.00
N LEU A 179 11.30 -8.93 0.37
CA LEU A 179 10.87 -7.79 1.20
C LEU A 179 9.71 -6.98 0.60
N ALA A 180 9.65 -6.81 -0.73
CA ALA A 180 8.57 -6.09 -1.38
C ALA A 180 7.23 -6.85 -1.28
N LEU A 181 7.26 -8.18 -1.44
CA LEU A 181 6.10 -9.06 -1.28
C LEU A 181 5.68 -9.16 0.19
N LEU A 182 6.65 -9.22 1.10
CA LEU A 182 6.41 -9.17 2.53
C LEU A 182 5.66 -7.90 2.91
N ALA A 183 6.11 -6.72 2.47
CA ALA A 183 5.44 -5.46 2.76
C ALA A 183 4.00 -5.40 2.23
N ALA A 184 3.74 -5.97 1.05
CA ALA A 184 2.39 -6.08 0.49
C ALA A 184 1.50 -6.98 1.38
N ALA A 185 2.00 -8.16 1.79
CA ALA A 185 1.28 -9.08 2.66
C ALA A 185 1.01 -8.49 4.06
N LEU A 186 1.99 -7.77 4.64
CA LEU A 186 1.81 -7.05 5.90
C LEU A 186 0.75 -5.95 5.79
N THR A 187 0.63 -5.30 4.63
CA THR A 187 -0.43 -4.32 4.38
C THR A 187 -1.82 -4.97 4.45
N VAL A 188 -2.00 -6.12 3.79
CA VAL A 188 -3.26 -6.88 3.85
C VAL A 188 -3.54 -7.36 5.28
N GLN A 189 -2.53 -7.87 5.98
CA GLN A 189 -2.67 -8.27 7.39
C GLN A 189 -3.10 -7.10 8.28
N GLY A 190 -2.56 -5.90 8.04
CA GLY A 190 -2.96 -4.67 8.71
C GLY A 190 -4.44 -4.36 8.53
N VAL A 191 -4.96 -4.47 7.31
CA VAL A 191 -6.40 -4.32 7.03
C VAL A 191 -7.22 -5.34 7.79
N VAL A 192 -6.85 -6.62 7.69
CA VAL A 192 -7.56 -7.70 8.39
C VAL A 192 -7.64 -7.42 9.88
N TRP A 193 -6.55 -7.01 10.52
CA TRP A 193 -6.55 -6.66 11.93
C TRP A 193 -7.38 -5.43 12.25
N ALA A 194 -7.38 -4.39 11.40
CA ALA A 194 -8.26 -3.24 11.58
C ALA A 194 -9.74 -3.64 11.56
N ARG A 195 -10.12 -4.48 10.59
CA ARG A 195 -11.50 -4.96 10.40
C ARG A 195 -11.95 -5.94 11.49
N LEU A 196 -11.01 -6.65 12.12
CA LEU A 196 -11.24 -7.47 13.31
C LEU A 196 -11.10 -6.70 14.63
N CYS A 197 -11.08 -5.36 14.57
CA CYS A 197 -10.97 -4.46 15.73
C CYS A 197 -9.67 -4.57 16.55
N ASN A 198 -8.64 -5.23 16.02
CA ASN A 198 -7.30 -5.24 16.60
C ASN A 198 -6.50 -4.02 16.12
N PHE A 199 -6.92 -2.84 16.57
CA PHE A 199 -6.46 -1.56 16.03
C PHE A 199 -4.97 -1.30 16.28
N GLN A 200 -4.47 -1.59 17.48
CA GLN A 200 -3.07 -1.29 17.81
C GLN A 200 -2.11 -2.16 17.00
N SER A 201 -2.39 -3.47 16.87
CA SER A 201 -1.58 -4.35 16.03
C SER A 201 -1.65 -3.93 14.56
N SER A 202 -2.83 -3.52 14.08
CA SER A 202 -3.00 -3.01 12.71
C SER A 202 -2.15 -1.77 12.43
N ILE A 203 -2.18 -0.76 13.31
CA ILE A 203 -1.35 0.45 13.17
C ILE A 203 0.14 0.07 13.11
N ASN A 204 0.59 -0.77 14.06
CA ASN A 204 1.99 -1.16 14.15
C ASN A 204 2.46 -1.90 12.89
N ILE A 205 1.64 -2.83 12.36
CA ILE A 205 2.04 -3.62 11.19
C ILE A 205 1.99 -2.81 9.90
N LEU A 206 1.08 -1.83 9.78
CA LEU A 206 1.04 -0.91 8.64
C LEU A 206 2.24 0.03 8.64
N HIS A 207 2.69 0.50 9.81
CA HIS A 207 3.98 1.21 9.92
C HIS A 207 5.16 0.33 9.50
N GLN A 208 5.19 -0.92 9.92
CA GLN A 208 6.23 -1.85 9.53
C GLN A 208 6.22 -2.11 8.02
N ALA A 209 5.05 -2.33 7.42
CA ALA A 209 4.89 -2.50 5.97
C ALA A 209 5.44 -1.30 5.20
N MET A 210 5.04 -0.08 5.60
CA MET A 210 5.53 1.16 5.00
C MET A 210 7.06 1.30 5.12
N LYS A 211 7.64 0.95 6.27
CA LYS A 211 9.09 1.01 6.49
C LYS A 211 9.83 0.02 5.61
N ILE A 212 9.45 -1.26 5.62
CA ILE A 212 10.10 -2.32 4.83
C ILE A 212 10.04 -2.00 3.35
N ALA A 213 8.86 -1.60 2.84
CA ALA A 213 8.69 -1.23 1.44
C ALA A 213 9.61 -0.08 1.01
N GLN A 214 9.82 0.91 1.89
CA GLN A 214 10.71 2.02 1.58
C GLN A 214 12.19 1.59 1.62
N GLU A 215 12.59 0.79 2.59
CA GLU A 215 13.96 0.29 2.73
C GLU A 215 14.36 -0.63 1.57
N CYS A 216 13.42 -1.39 1.00
CA CYS A 216 13.68 -2.25 -0.16
C CYS A 216 13.48 -1.55 -1.52
N GLY A 217 13.26 -0.23 -1.55
CA GLY A 217 13.13 0.52 -2.80
C GLY A 217 11.81 0.30 -3.55
N ALA A 218 10.74 -0.07 -2.84
CA ALA A 218 9.38 -0.22 -3.37
C ALA A 218 8.48 0.96 -2.93
N PRO A 219 8.66 2.18 -3.49
CA PRO A 219 7.96 3.38 -3.04
C PRO A 219 6.44 3.28 -3.21
N VAL A 220 5.96 2.60 -4.26
CA VAL A 220 4.52 2.39 -4.49
C VAL A 220 3.92 1.55 -3.36
N ASN A 221 4.54 0.43 -2.98
CA ASN A 221 4.08 -0.40 -1.87
C ASN A 221 4.09 0.38 -0.55
N ALA A 222 5.11 1.21 -0.32
CA ALA A 222 5.19 2.06 0.87
C ALA A 222 4.07 3.11 0.89
N GLY A 223 3.77 3.73 -0.25
CA GLY A 223 2.67 4.68 -0.41
C GLY A 223 1.31 4.02 -0.19
N GLN A 224 1.10 2.83 -0.74
CA GLN A 224 -0.13 2.07 -0.56
C GLN A 224 -0.35 1.63 0.91
N ALA A 225 0.72 1.25 1.63
CA ALA A 225 0.66 0.98 3.05
C ALA A 225 0.32 2.25 3.87
N ALA A 226 0.88 3.40 3.49
CA ALA A 226 0.56 4.69 4.11
C ALA A 226 -0.91 5.10 3.87
N LEU A 227 -1.42 4.93 2.64
CA LEU A 227 -2.85 5.13 2.34
C LEU A 227 -3.73 4.24 3.20
N MET A 228 -3.39 2.96 3.31
CA MET A 228 -4.17 1.99 4.09
C MET A 228 -4.23 2.35 5.57
N LEU A 229 -3.12 2.85 6.12
CA LEU A 229 -3.07 3.34 7.49
C LEU A 229 -4.04 4.52 7.71
N ILE A 230 -4.10 5.46 6.76
CA ILE A 230 -5.02 6.59 6.84
C ILE A 230 -6.48 6.13 6.66
N GLU A 231 -6.73 5.22 5.73
CA GLU A 231 -8.07 4.70 5.44
C GLU A 231 -8.68 3.98 6.66
N GLU A 232 -7.90 3.13 7.32
CA GLU A 232 -8.36 2.33 8.46
C GLU A 232 -8.37 3.13 9.78
N HIS A 233 -7.41 4.04 9.97
CA HIS A 233 -7.15 4.66 11.28
C HIS A 233 -7.19 6.18 11.29
N GLY A 234 -7.03 6.84 10.14
CA GLY A 234 -6.90 8.29 10.04
C GLY A 234 -8.14 9.05 10.47
N ALA A 235 -9.34 8.47 10.39
CA ALA A 235 -10.57 9.13 10.80
C ALA A 235 -10.72 9.28 12.33
N MET A 236 -10.15 8.38 13.13
CA MET A 236 -10.45 8.35 14.58
C MET A 236 -9.26 8.02 15.49
N ARG A 237 -8.23 7.33 14.99
CA ARG A 237 -7.23 6.67 15.84
C ARG A 237 -5.84 7.28 15.74
N LEU A 238 -5.45 7.77 14.56
CA LEU A 238 -4.16 8.45 14.41
C LEU A 238 -4.18 9.82 15.06
N HIS A 239 -3.03 10.23 15.59
CA HIS A 239 -2.82 11.59 16.04
C HIS A 239 -2.82 12.55 14.84
N GLU A 240 -3.20 13.82 15.02
CA GLU A 240 -3.32 14.76 13.90
C GLU A 240 -1.99 15.06 13.20
N THR A 241 -0.90 15.20 13.97
CA THR A 241 0.45 15.40 13.41
C THR A 241 0.91 14.17 12.65
N GLU A 242 0.74 12.98 13.22
CA GLU A 242 1.04 11.70 12.58
C GLU A 242 0.24 11.53 11.29
N LEU A 243 -1.08 11.75 11.33
CA LEU A 243 -1.97 11.69 10.17
C LEU A 243 -1.49 12.61 9.04
N TYR A 244 -1.11 13.84 9.37
CA TYR A 244 -0.56 14.80 8.41
C TYR A 244 0.75 14.29 7.79
N HIS A 245 1.69 13.80 8.61
CA HIS A 245 2.96 13.27 8.11
C HIS A 245 2.82 12.01 7.27
N VAL A 246 1.95 11.08 7.67
CA VAL A 246 1.65 9.87 6.88
C VAL A 246 1.04 10.26 5.53
N TYR A 247 0.15 11.26 5.49
CA TYR A 247 -0.43 11.73 4.24
C TYR A 247 0.61 12.37 3.31
N LEU A 248 1.43 13.30 3.82
CA LEU A 248 2.51 13.90 3.02
C LEU A 248 3.48 12.84 2.48
N ARG A 249 3.77 11.82 3.28
CA ARG A 249 4.62 10.71 2.86
C ARG A 249 3.95 9.88 1.76
N ALA A 250 2.66 9.57 1.89
CA ALA A 250 1.90 8.87 0.86
C ALA A 250 1.91 9.66 -0.47
N ASP A 251 1.65 10.96 -0.41
CA ASP A 251 1.65 11.85 -1.58
C ASP A 251 3.04 11.90 -2.25
N ALA A 252 4.11 12.05 -1.47
CA ALA A 252 5.47 12.06 -2.00
C ALA A 252 5.89 10.73 -2.65
N LEU A 253 5.51 9.60 -2.03
CA LEU A 253 5.83 8.25 -2.53
C LEU A 253 5.04 7.89 -3.79
N LEU A 254 3.83 8.43 -3.94
CA LEU A 254 2.92 8.17 -5.07
C LEU A 254 2.90 9.31 -6.10
N LYS A 255 3.82 10.29 -6.01
CA LYS A 255 3.85 11.48 -6.89
C LYS A 255 3.83 11.18 -8.39
N SER A 256 4.40 10.04 -8.79
CA SER A 256 4.52 9.59 -10.18
C SER A 256 3.59 8.43 -10.51
N THR A 257 2.63 8.11 -9.64
CA THR A 257 1.66 7.06 -9.93
C THR A 257 0.76 7.47 -11.09
N GLN A 258 0.55 6.56 -12.03
CA GLN A 258 -0.44 6.70 -13.09
C GLN A 258 -1.75 5.97 -12.73
N ASP A 259 -1.77 5.21 -11.63
CA ASP A 259 -2.94 4.45 -11.20
C ASP A 259 -4.04 5.40 -10.66
N VAL A 260 -5.19 5.41 -11.34
CA VAL A 260 -6.33 6.27 -11.00
C VAL A 260 -6.92 5.89 -9.64
N GLU A 261 -6.86 4.62 -9.25
CA GLU A 261 -7.32 4.15 -7.94
C GLU A 261 -6.48 4.78 -6.83
N ASP A 262 -5.15 4.73 -6.95
CA ASP A 262 -4.25 5.31 -5.95
C ASP A 262 -4.41 6.84 -5.87
N VAL A 263 -4.61 7.52 -7.01
CA VAL A 263 -4.93 8.96 -7.03
C VAL A 263 -6.26 9.25 -6.35
N ALA A 264 -7.30 8.45 -6.59
CA ALA A 264 -8.60 8.59 -5.95
C ALA A 264 -8.52 8.37 -4.43
N ARG A 265 -7.77 7.35 -4.00
CA ARG A 265 -7.49 7.04 -2.59
C ARG A 265 -6.70 8.16 -1.92
N LEU A 266 -5.66 8.71 -2.54
CA LEU A 266 -4.95 9.90 -2.07
C LEU A 266 -5.91 11.08 -1.82
N ARG A 267 -6.82 11.37 -2.77
CA ARG A 267 -7.82 12.43 -2.60
C ARG A 267 -8.80 12.12 -1.47
N ALA A 268 -9.20 10.87 -1.28
CA ALA A 268 -10.06 10.47 -0.17
C ALA A 268 -9.35 10.65 1.18
N CYS A 269 -8.10 10.21 1.29
CA CYS A 269 -7.23 10.43 2.45
C CYS A 269 -7.03 11.91 2.73
N ALA A 270 -6.82 12.75 1.72
CA ALA A 270 -6.73 14.20 1.86
C ALA A 270 -7.96 14.78 2.56
N ARG A 271 -9.18 14.31 2.20
CA ARG A 271 -10.41 14.74 2.87
C ARG A 271 -10.46 14.28 4.32
N ILE A 272 -9.96 13.10 4.65
CA ILE A 272 -9.83 12.63 6.05
C ILE A 272 -8.92 13.57 6.82
N VAL A 273 -7.73 13.87 6.29
CA VAL A 273 -6.76 14.80 6.89
C VAL A 273 -7.38 16.18 7.06
N MET A 274 -7.96 16.76 6.02
CA MET A 274 -8.58 18.10 6.08
C MET A 274 -9.71 18.15 7.11
N ARG A 275 -10.55 17.12 7.22
CA ARG A 275 -11.62 17.08 8.23
C ARG A 275 -11.03 17.06 9.64
N ARG A 276 -10.05 16.19 9.89
CA ARG A 276 -9.37 16.06 11.18
C ARG A 276 -8.65 17.36 11.57
N LEU A 277 -7.93 17.98 10.64
CA LEU A 277 -7.16 19.20 10.89
C LEU A 277 -8.03 20.47 10.95
N SER A 278 -9.17 20.51 10.23
CA SER A 278 -10.08 21.67 10.25
C SER A 278 -10.73 21.93 11.60
N GLY A 279 -10.56 21.02 12.56
CA GLY A 279 -11.07 21.17 13.93
C GLY A 279 -12.60 21.25 13.99
N VAL A 280 -13.11 21.76 15.11
CA VAL A 280 -14.55 21.88 15.37
C VAL A 280 -15.13 23.01 14.53
N ARG A 281 -16.23 22.75 13.82
CA ARG A 281 -16.93 23.74 12.99
C ARG A 281 -18.13 24.30 13.73
N LEU A 282 -18.45 25.56 13.47
CA LEU A 282 -19.64 26.24 14.03
C LEU A 282 -20.95 25.49 13.76
N ARG A 283 -21.02 24.72 12.67
CA ARG A 283 -22.21 23.95 12.26
C ARG A 283 -22.27 22.55 12.87
N ASP A 284 -21.28 22.15 13.66
CA ASP A 284 -21.30 20.84 14.33
C ASP A 284 -22.38 20.84 15.42
N LYS A 285 -23.17 19.77 15.49
CA LYS A 285 -24.32 19.66 16.42
C LYS A 285 -23.94 19.89 17.90
N ASN A 286 -22.68 19.66 18.27
CA ASN A 286 -22.16 19.80 19.63
C ASN A 286 -21.14 20.94 19.76
N PHE A 287 -21.12 21.90 18.81
CA PHE A 287 -20.18 23.01 18.86
C PHE A 287 -20.44 23.88 20.09
N THR A 288 -19.38 24.14 20.86
CA THR A 288 -19.35 25.23 21.84
C THR A 288 -18.06 26.01 21.64
N LEU A 289 -18.13 27.34 21.64
CA LEU A 289 -16.94 28.19 21.50
C LEU A 289 -15.91 27.88 22.59
N GLN A 290 -16.37 27.69 23.84
CA GLN A 290 -15.50 27.31 24.94
C GLN A 290 -14.83 25.95 24.74
N GLY A 291 -15.55 24.96 24.18
CA GLY A 291 -14.98 23.66 23.84
C GLY A 291 -13.93 23.77 22.73
N ALA A 292 -14.26 24.47 21.64
CA ALA A 292 -13.34 24.70 20.53
C ALA A 292 -12.06 25.43 20.96
N VAL A 293 -12.18 26.47 21.79
CA VAL A 293 -11.02 27.19 22.36
C VAL A 293 -10.20 26.27 23.28
N ARG A 294 -10.84 25.42 24.09
CA ARG A 294 -10.13 24.45 24.93
C ARG A 294 -9.38 23.41 24.11
N ASP A 295 -9.97 22.90 23.03
CA ASP A 295 -9.29 21.94 22.17
C ASP A 295 -8.13 22.60 21.43
N PHE A 296 -8.29 23.84 20.96
CA PHE A 296 -7.21 24.63 20.38
C PHE A 296 -6.07 24.89 21.40
N GLU A 297 -6.40 25.30 22.62
CA GLU A 297 -5.45 25.50 23.73
C GLU A 297 -4.71 24.20 24.08
N ALA A 298 -5.44 23.08 24.14
CA ALA A 298 -4.86 21.77 24.43
C ALA A 298 -3.82 21.35 23.38
N ARG A 299 -4.06 21.63 22.09
CA ARG A 299 -3.14 21.26 21.00
C ARG A 299 -1.78 21.92 21.15
N PHE A 300 -1.73 23.23 21.38
CA PHE A 300 -0.46 23.94 21.57
C PHE A 300 0.24 23.54 22.86
N ILE A 301 -0.51 23.32 23.94
CA ILE A 301 0.06 22.83 25.20
C ILE A 301 0.68 21.45 25.02
N GLU A 302 0.00 20.55 24.32
CA GLU A 302 0.47 19.20 24.04
C GLU A 302 1.75 19.23 23.20
N GLN A 303 1.76 19.99 22.10
CA GLN A 303 2.94 20.14 21.25
C GLN A 303 4.13 20.73 22.00
N ALA A 304 3.92 21.82 22.75
CA ALA A 304 4.99 22.44 23.53
C ALA A 304 5.53 21.50 24.62
N LEU A 305 4.70 20.63 25.20
CA LEU A 305 5.15 19.61 26.14
C LEU A 305 5.97 18.51 25.45
N GLU A 306 5.60 18.09 24.25
CA GLU A 306 6.36 17.09 23.48
C GLU A 306 7.73 17.62 23.07
N ASP A 307 7.78 18.81 22.47
CA ASP A 307 9.02 19.47 22.06
C ASP A 307 9.92 19.81 23.25
N ALA A 308 9.34 20.03 24.43
CA ALA A 308 10.05 20.26 25.68
C ALA A 308 10.42 18.97 26.44
N GLU A 309 10.21 17.79 25.86
CA GLU A 309 10.45 16.47 26.49
C GLU A 309 9.74 16.33 27.85
N GLY A 310 8.54 16.91 27.96
CA GLY A 310 7.71 16.91 29.17
C GLY A 310 8.08 17.97 30.21
N SER A 311 9.04 18.86 29.93
CA SER A 311 9.40 19.99 30.80
C SER A 311 8.36 21.11 30.76
N VAL A 312 7.62 21.29 31.85
CA VAL A 312 6.57 22.31 31.95
C VAL A 312 7.13 23.74 31.90
N THR A 313 8.35 23.97 32.37
CA THR A 313 8.97 25.31 32.32
C THR A 313 9.31 25.69 30.88
N ARG A 314 9.99 24.81 30.14
CA ARG A 314 10.33 25.05 28.72
C ARG A 314 9.08 25.16 27.85
N ALA A 315 8.09 24.29 28.08
CA ALA A 315 6.82 24.37 27.38
C ALA A 315 6.09 25.70 27.64
N ALA A 316 6.13 26.23 28.88
CA ALA A 316 5.53 27.53 29.20
C ALA A 316 6.24 28.68 28.49
N GLU A 317 7.57 28.65 28.43
CA GLU A 317 8.39 29.62 27.68
C GLU A 317 8.05 29.60 26.18
N MET A 318 7.98 28.41 25.57
CA MET A 318 7.59 28.26 24.15
C MET A 318 6.19 28.81 23.86
N LEU A 319 5.28 28.70 24.82
CA LEU A 319 3.91 29.22 24.71
C LEU A 319 3.78 30.70 25.11
N GLY A 320 4.88 31.36 25.47
CA GLY A 320 4.88 32.77 25.88
C GLY A 320 4.10 33.04 27.17
N MET A 321 4.01 32.05 28.07
CA MET A 321 3.25 32.17 29.32
C MET A 321 4.07 31.77 30.56
N LYS A 322 3.60 32.20 31.74
CA LYS A 322 4.27 31.86 33.00
C LYS A 322 4.07 30.37 33.35
N TYR A 323 5.08 29.76 33.96
CA TYR A 323 5.02 28.38 34.47
C TYR A 323 3.75 28.11 35.31
N GLN A 324 3.40 29.03 36.22
CA GLN A 324 2.23 28.86 37.10
C GLN A 324 0.92 28.82 36.31
N THR A 325 0.83 29.58 35.22
CA THR A 325 -0.33 29.61 34.32
C THR A 325 -0.48 28.25 33.64
N LEU A 326 0.59 27.73 33.03
CA LEU A 326 0.55 26.43 32.36
C LEU A 326 0.28 25.28 33.36
N ALA A 327 0.89 25.32 34.54
CA ALA A 327 0.66 24.33 35.59
C ALA A 327 -0.82 24.31 36.05
N ASN A 328 -1.45 25.48 36.20
CA ASN A 328 -2.86 25.59 36.54
C ASN A 328 -3.76 25.09 35.40
N LEU A 329 -3.45 25.43 34.14
CA LEU A 329 -4.18 24.95 32.96
C LEU A 329 -4.18 23.42 32.89
N LEU A 330 -3.01 22.79 33.08
CA LEU A 330 -2.87 21.33 33.14
C LEU A 330 -3.64 20.70 34.32
N LYS A 331 -3.67 21.37 35.48
CA LYS A 331 -4.37 20.89 36.68
C LYS A 331 -5.89 20.94 36.54
N GLN A 332 -6.41 22.02 35.96
CA GLN A 332 -7.84 22.33 35.96
C GLN A 332 -8.52 21.96 34.63
N ARG A 333 -8.07 22.54 33.51
CA ARG A 333 -8.73 22.39 32.19
C ARG A 333 -8.23 21.18 31.41
N HIS A 334 -6.92 20.94 31.41
CA HIS A 334 -6.26 19.98 30.52
C HIS A 334 -5.69 18.78 31.27
N LYS A 335 -6.51 18.18 32.16
CA LYS A 335 -6.11 17.04 33.01
C LYS A 335 -5.52 15.88 32.21
N ARG A 336 -6.05 15.65 30.99
CA ARG A 336 -5.58 14.61 30.06
C ARG A 336 -4.11 14.75 29.64
N LEU A 337 -3.56 15.98 29.66
CA LEU A 337 -2.19 16.26 29.24
C LEU A 337 -1.18 16.15 30.39
N GLN A 338 -1.64 15.97 31.64
CA GLN A 338 -0.73 15.79 32.79
C GLN A 338 0.17 14.56 32.65
N LYS A 339 -0.28 13.51 31.94
CA LYS A 339 0.52 12.31 31.69
C LYS A 339 1.73 12.54 30.79
N LYS A 340 1.74 13.64 30.02
CA LYS A 340 2.83 13.99 29.10
C LYS A 340 3.93 14.83 29.76
N ARG A 341 3.77 15.22 31.04
CA ARG A 341 4.80 15.94 31.78
C ARG A 341 5.77 14.99 32.47
N THR A 342 7.03 15.39 32.61
CA THR A 342 7.95 14.70 33.50
C THR A 342 7.47 14.78 34.96
N PRO A 343 7.59 13.70 35.77
CA PRO A 343 7.14 13.69 37.15
C PRO A 343 7.76 14.84 37.96
N ALA A 344 6.93 15.54 38.74
CA ALA A 344 7.39 16.64 39.57
C ALA A 344 8.41 16.16 40.60
N LYS A 345 9.69 16.51 40.42
CA LYS A 345 10.73 16.31 41.44
C LYS A 345 10.52 17.35 42.53
N LYS A 346 10.46 16.92 43.80
CA LYS A 346 10.45 17.84 44.95
C LYS A 346 11.67 18.75 44.87
N ARG A 347 11.46 20.06 44.88
CA ARG A 347 12.53 21.06 44.92
C ARG A 347 13.30 20.82 46.23
N LYS A 348 14.60 20.50 46.15
CA LYS A 348 15.45 20.45 47.34
C LYS A 348 15.48 21.87 47.91
N GLN A 349 15.00 22.03 49.15
CA GLN A 349 15.07 23.32 49.83
C GLN A 349 16.53 23.68 50.01
N SER A 350 16.91 24.93 49.71
CA SER A 350 18.22 25.46 50.05
C SER A 350 18.36 25.40 51.56
N ILE A 351 19.41 24.74 52.05
CA ILE A 351 19.75 24.69 53.49
C ILE A 351 20.50 25.97 53.90
N ILE A 352 20.80 26.87 52.96
CA ILE A 352 21.50 28.13 53.24
C ILE A 352 20.47 29.13 53.78
N LYS A 353 20.47 29.32 55.11
CA LYS A 353 19.94 30.53 55.75
C LYS A 353 20.91 31.68 55.44
N GLU A 354 20.38 32.81 54.99
CA GLU A 354 21.15 34.06 54.92
C GLU A 354 21.61 34.44 56.34
N PRO A 355 22.89 34.84 56.53
CA PRO A 355 23.35 35.38 57.80
C PRO A 355 22.74 36.76 58.04
N GLU A 356 22.27 37.00 59.26
CA GLU A 356 21.75 38.29 59.76
C GLU A 356 22.79 39.42 59.69
#